data_AF-A0A4R8SKX1-F1
#
_entry.id   AF-A0A4R8SKX1-F1
#
_cell.length_a   1.000
_cell.length_b   1.000
_cell.length_c   1.000
_cell.angle_alpha   90.00
_cell.angle_beta   90.00
_cell.angle_gamma   90.00
#
_symmetry.space_group_name_H-M   'P 1'
#
loop_
_entity.id
_entity.type
_entity.pdbx_description
1 polymer ?
#
loop_
_entity_poly.entity_id
_entity_poly.type
_entity_poly.pdbx_seq_one_letter_code
_entity_poly.pdbx_strand_id
1 'polypeptide(L)'
;MDRVGQLRGTAATMLKSLAVLTTACVLGAVAPVALADPPGGEPLPDTAAADSVPVPPAVNDGAVASAEPGTLRTREGWILAVAAKDEVQLPVAPLTTALSSREYLVSGTFLGAIQGSGTTKLTDGVLEAGYQIGCGISAAEVDLRFGGGITPQISPAGVPSIGGNVFAQVRPTLKPGTATIIPVTKMAFEGDTARVSITAFRIKIDSCVGQSFIRSYAILTSSTEDTQDVITYMGVTKAV
;
A
#
# COMPACT_ATOMS: atom_id res chain seq x y z
N MET A 1 -35.54 -37.68 -46.00
CA MET A 1 -35.25 -36.61 -46.97
C MET A 1 -34.52 -35.51 -46.21
N ASP A 2 -33.30 -35.79 -45.72
CA ASP A 2 -32.01 -35.62 -46.45
C ASP A 2 -31.64 -34.13 -46.53
N ARG A 3 -30.49 -33.59 -46.13
CA ARG A 3 -29.12 -34.02 -45.79
C ARG A 3 -28.48 -32.82 -45.04
N VAL A 4 -27.78 -32.95 -43.91
CA VAL A 4 -26.32 -33.15 -43.75
C VAL A 4 -25.45 -32.40 -44.76
N GLY A 5 -24.65 -31.44 -44.27
CA GLY A 5 -23.60 -30.77 -45.05
C GLY A 5 -22.61 -29.99 -44.17
N GLN A 6 -21.56 -30.68 -43.72
CA GLN A 6 -20.43 -30.19 -42.94
C GLN A 6 -19.18 -30.20 -43.84
N LEU A 7 -18.36 -29.13 -43.83
CA LEU A 7 -16.94 -29.10 -44.25
C LEU A 7 -16.30 -27.84 -43.62
N ARG A 8 -15.38 -27.94 -42.64
CA ARG A 8 -13.89 -28.04 -42.77
C ARG A 8 -13.34 -26.97 -43.73
N GLY A 9 -12.42 -26.06 -43.41
CA GLY A 9 -11.47 -25.87 -42.31
C GLY A 9 -10.13 -25.44 -42.91
N THR A 10 -9.40 -24.46 -42.35
CA THR A 10 -7.93 -24.36 -42.50
C THR A 10 -7.32 -23.33 -41.55
N ALA A 11 -6.29 -23.76 -40.84
CA ALA A 11 -5.38 -22.98 -40.02
C ALA A 11 -4.33 -22.25 -40.88
N ALA A 12 -3.82 -21.12 -40.41
CA ALA A 12 -2.52 -20.59 -40.84
C ALA A 12 -1.84 -19.87 -39.67
N THR A 13 -0.55 -20.14 -39.54
CA THR A 13 0.32 -19.94 -38.38
C THR A 13 1.38 -18.87 -38.68
N MET A 14 1.82 -18.15 -37.63
CA MET A 14 3.10 -17.42 -37.47
C MET A 14 3.51 -16.30 -38.43
N LEU A 15 3.95 -15.17 -37.86
CA LEU A 15 5.34 -14.70 -38.07
C LEU A 15 5.80 -13.74 -36.96
N LYS A 16 6.82 -14.17 -36.20
CA LYS A 16 7.63 -13.34 -35.29
C LYS A 16 8.75 -12.69 -36.11
N SER A 17 9.03 -11.40 -35.90
CA SER A 17 10.23 -10.74 -36.43
C SER A 17 11.01 -10.09 -35.27
N LEU A 18 12.22 -10.61 -35.03
CA LEU A 18 13.26 -10.00 -34.19
C LEU A 18 14.15 -9.13 -35.08
N ALA A 19 14.51 -7.94 -34.61
CA ALA A 19 15.61 -7.14 -35.19
C ALA A 19 16.60 -6.80 -34.07
N VAL A 20 17.83 -7.32 -34.21
CA VAL A 20 19.01 -7.03 -33.40
C VAL A 20 19.85 -6.04 -34.20
N LEU A 21 20.25 -4.90 -33.61
CA LEU A 21 21.18 -3.96 -34.22
C LEU A 21 22.46 -3.88 -33.38
N THR A 22 23.56 -4.34 -33.96
CA THR A 22 24.93 -4.29 -33.45
C THR A 22 25.57 -2.95 -33.83
N THR A 23 26.31 -2.33 -32.91
CA THR A 23 27.14 -1.13 -33.19
C THR A 23 28.59 -1.43 -32.82
N ALA A 24 29.49 -1.22 -33.78
CA ALA A 24 30.91 -1.58 -33.71
C ALA A 24 31.78 -0.43 -33.17
N CYS A 25 32.80 -0.78 -32.39
CA CYS A 25 33.87 0.09 -31.91
C CYS A 25 34.87 0.46 -33.04
N VAL A 26 35.42 1.67 -33.00
CA VAL A 26 36.68 2.01 -33.68
C VAL A 26 37.59 2.75 -32.70
N LEU A 27 38.83 2.27 -32.59
CA LEU A 27 39.95 2.80 -31.81
C LEU A 27 40.87 3.64 -32.72
N GLY A 28 41.52 4.66 -32.15
CA GLY A 28 42.89 5.03 -32.54
C GLY A 28 43.15 6.52 -32.82
N ALA A 29 43.97 7.17 -31.99
CA ALA A 29 45.34 7.58 -32.33
C ALA A 29 45.92 8.53 -31.25
N VAL A 30 47.17 8.29 -30.89
CA VAL A 30 48.00 9.03 -29.92
C VAL A 30 49.00 9.93 -30.65
N ALA A 31 49.23 11.16 -30.17
CA ALA A 31 50.53 11.76 -29.82
C ALA A 31 50.45 13.31 -29.65
N PRO A 32 51.28 13.93 -28.76
CA PRO A 32 51.21 15.35 -28.40
C PRO A 32 52.40 16.21 -28.90
N VAL A 33 52.20 17.52 -29.09
CA VAL A 33 53.22 18.60 -29.14
C VAL A 33 52.43 19.92 -29.00
N ALA A 34 52.54 20.76 -27.97
CA ALA A 34 53.67 21.52 -27.39
C ALA A 34 53.46 23.05 -27.61
N LEU A 35 53.37 23.77 -26.48
CA LEU A 35 53.62 25.18 -26.18
C LEU A 35 53.04 26.31 -27.07
N ALA A 36 52.16 27.12 -26.46
CA ALA A 36 52.44 28.53 -26.15
C ALA A 36 51.39 29.07 -25.15
N ASP A 37 51.85 29.59 -24.02
CA ASP A 37 51.02 30.25 -23.00
C ASP A 37 51.17 31.78 -23.16
N PRO A 38 50.09 32.56 -23.33
CA PRO A 38 50.09 33.99 -23.09
C PRO A 38 49.43 34.32 -21.73
N PRO A 39 49.88 35.39 -21.06
CA PRO A 39 49.66 35.59 -19.64
C PRO A 39 48.26 36.13 -19.34
N GLY A 40 47.69 35.67 -18.22
CA GLY A 40 46.65 36.38 -17.48
C GLY A 40 45.23 36.17 -17.99
N GLY A 41 44.61 35.09 -17.52
CA GLY A 41 43.16 34.90 -17.48
C GLY A 41 42.86 33.92 -16.36
N GLU A 42 41.91 34.25 -15.48
CA GLU A 42 41.48 33.39 -14.37
C GLU A 42 41.17 31.96 -14.87
N PRO A 43 41.54 30.89 -14.12
CA PRO A 43 41.25 29.54 -14.57
C PRO A 43 39.74 29.35 -14.65
N LEU A 44 39.23 29.07 -15.84
CA LEU A 44 37.92 28.46 -16.00
C LEU A 44 37.95 27.11 -15.28
N PRO A 45 36.96 26.77 -14.45
CA PRO A 45 36.95 25.50 -13.76
C PRO A 45 36.99 24.37 -14.78
N ASP A 46 37.92 23.44 -14.56
CA ASP A 46 38.05 22.21 -15.35
C ASP A 46 36.66 21.56 -15.47
N THR A 47 36.28 21.20 -16.69
CA THR A 47 35.13 20.32 -16.93
C THR A 47 35.42 19.03 -16.19
N ALA A 48 34.87 18.90 -14.98
CA ALA A 48 34.93 17.67 -14.22
C ALA A 48 34.42 16.55 -15.12
N ALA A 49 35.23 15.51 -15.30
CA ALA A 49 34.73 14.23 -15.74
C ALA A 49 33.48 13.93 -14.91
N ALA A 50 32.39 13.56 -15.57
CA ALA A 50 31.17 13.17 -14.88
C ALA A 50 31.47 11.91 -14.07
N ASP A 51 31.94 12.10 -12.84
CA ASP A 51 31.88 11.09 -11.80
C ASP A 51 30.39 10.78 -11.67
N SER A 52 30.01 9.60 -12.15
CA SER A 52 28.69 9.03 -11.92
C SER A 52 28.57 8.79 -10.42
N VAL A 53 28.16 9.82 -9.68
CA VAL A 53 27.74 9.68 -8.29
C VAL A 53 26.62 8.63 -8.29
N PRO A 54 26.75 7.54 -7.53
CA PRO A 54 25.67 6.58 -7.38
C PRO A 54 24.44 7.34 -6.88
N VAL A 55 23.35 7.33 -7.65
CA VAL A 55 22.08 7.88 -7.19
C VAL A 55 21.73 7.14 -5.89
N PRO A 56 21.55 7.84 -4.76
CA PRO A 56 21.15 7.21 -3.52
C PRO A 56 19.90 6.36 -3.77
N PRO A 57 19.76 5.17 -3.17
CA PRO A 57 18.54 4.40 -3.29
C PRO A 57 17.36 5.30 -2.90
N ALA A 58 16.32 5.33 -3.74
CA ALA A 58 15.16 6.16 -3.51
C ALA A 58 14.63 5.92 -2.08
N VAL A 59 14.64 6.97 -1.28
CA VAL A 59 14.04 6.93 0.06
C VAL A 59 12.55 6.66 -0.11
N ASN A 60 12.03 5.64 0.57
CA ASN A 60 10.59 5.46 0.64
C ASN A 60 10.04 6.57 1.54
N ASP A 61 9.59 7.66 0.94
CA ASP A 61 8.97 8.79 1.62
C ASP A 61 7.54 8.48 2.10
N GLY A 62 7.01 7.31 1.73
CA GLY A 62 5.68 6.87 2.05
C GLY A 62 4.59 7.57 1.25
N ALA A 63 4.91 8.39 0.25
CA ALA A 63 3.92 9.13 -0.53
C ALA A 63 2.92 8.18 -1.20
N VAL A 64 1.64 8.59 -1.20
CA VAL A 64 0.54 7.86 -1.82
C VAL A 64 -0.15 8.79 -2.80
N ALA A 65 -0.37 8.30 -4.02
CA ALA A 65 -1.15 9.02 -5.01
C ALA A 65 -2.60 9.13 -4.55
N SER A 66 -3.18 10.31 -4.70
CA SER A 66 -4.62 10.51 -4.52
C SER A 66 -5.40 9.62 -5.49
N ALA A 67 -6.46 8.99 -4.98
CA ALA A 67 -7.44 8.32 -5.81
C ALA A 67 -8.41 9.33 -6.43
N GLU A 68 -9.32 8.82 -7.26
CA GLU A 68 -10.39 9.62 -7.84
C GLU A 68 -11.28 10.24 -6.73
N PRO A 69 -11.58 11.54 -6.78
CA PRO A 69 -12.55 12.15 -5.87
C PRO A 69 -13.93 11.49 -5.93
N GLY A 70 -14.59 11.41 -4.78
CA GLY A 70 -16.01 11.07 -4.75
C GLY A 70 -16.85 12.29 -5.09
N THR A 71 -17.79 12.19 -6.03
CA THR A 71 -18.82 13.21 -6.28
C THR A 71 -20.22 12.62 -6.26
N LEU A 72 -21.16 13.30 -5.59
CA LEU A 72 -22.58 12.91 -5.55
C LEU A 72 -23.44 14.14 -5.86
N ARG A 73 -24.38 13.98 -6.78
CA ARG A 73 -25.47 14.93 -6.95
C ARG A 73 -26.69 14.44 -6.17
N THR A 74 -27.12 15.20 -5.18
CA THR A 74 -28.25 14.84 -4.32
C THR A 74 -29.58 15.09 -5.04
N ARG A 75 -30.67 14.60 -4.43
CA ARG A 75 -32.01 14.69 -5.00
C ARG A 75 -32.52 16.13 -5.06
N GLU A 76 -32.19 16.90 -4.04
CA GLU A 76 -32.52 18.30 -3.86
C GLU A 76 -31.61 19.24 -4.68
N GLY A 77 -30.58 18.71 -5.34
CA GLY A 77 -29.77 19.46 -6.30
C GLY A 77 -28.43 19.98 -5.78
N TRP A 78 -28.00 19.56 -4.59
CA TRP A 78 -26.64 19.79 -4.10
C TRP A 78 -25.64 18.89 -4.84
N ILE A 79 -24.39 19.36 -4.91
CA ILE A 79 -23.25 18.62 -5.45
C ILE A 79 -22.24 18.48 -4.32
N LEU A 80 -22.12 17.27 -3.77
CA LEU A 80 -21.14 16.92 -2.77
C LEU A 80 -19.87 16.42 -3.47
N ALA A 81 -18.72 16.83 -2.98
CA ALA A 81 -17.42 16.33 -3.40
C ALA A 81 -16.54 16.04 -2.19
N VAL A 82 -15.88 14.89 -2.20
CA VAL A 82 -14.92 14.48 -1.18
C VAL A 82 -13.65 13.97 -1.83
N ALA A 83 -12.50 14.45 -1.37
CA ALA A 83 -11.20 14.13 -1.94
C ALA A 83 -10.11 14.11 -0.86
N ALA A 84 -8.96 13.55 -1.21
CA ALA A 84 -7.75 13.67 -0.40
C ALA A 84 -6.56 14.06 -1.26
N LYS A 85 -5.56 14.68 -0.62
CA LYS A 85 -4.29 15.05 -1.22
C LYS A 85 -3.16 15.01 -0.21
N ASP A 86 -1.94 15.08 -0.72
CA ASP A 86 -0.71 15.11 0.09
C ASP A 86 -0.65 13.92 1.06
N GLU A 87 -1.08 12.75 0.59
CA GLU A 87 -1.21 11.55 1.40
C GLU A 87 0.14 10.85 1.56
N VAL A 88 0.43 10.43 2.79
CA VAL A 88 1.62 9.68 3.16
C VAL A 88 1.19 8.51 4.03
N GLN A 89 1.68 7.32 3.71
CA GLN A 89 1.51 6.09 4.47
C GLN A 89 2.89 5.44 4.60
N LEU A 90 3.67 5.90 5.58
CA LEU A 90 5.05 5.46 5.79
C LEU A 90 5.10 4.30 6.79
N PRO A 91 5.58 3.11 6.40
CA PRO A 91 5.84 2.03 7.34
C PRO A 91 6.98 2.41 8.28
N VAL A 92 6.81 2.15 9.57
CA VAL A 92 7.84 2.37 10.58
C VAL A 92 8.04 1.12 11.42
N ALA A 93 9.22 1.02 12.05
CA ALA A 93 9.51 -0.07 12.97
C ALA A 93 8.48 -0.08 14.12
N PRO A 94 7.83 -1.23 14.40
CA PRO A 94 6.90 -1.34 15.51
C PRO A 94 7.58 -1.07 16.85
N LEU A 95 6.92 -0.32 17.74
CA LEU A 95 7.44 -0.01 19.07
C LEU A 95 7.58 -1.27 19.94
N THR A 96 6.72 -2.27 19.71
CA THR A 96 6.77 -3.57 20.41
C THR A 96 7.85 -4.51 19.89
N THR A 97 8.52 -4.19 18.78
CA THR A 97 9.49 -5.06 18.07
C THR A 97 8.95 -6.44 17.65
N ALA A 98 7.64 -6.67 17.81
CA ALA A 98 7.03 -7.94 17.46
C ALA A 98 6.94 -8.09 15.94
N LEU A 99 7.38 -9.24 15.44
CA LEU A 99 7.36 -9.57 14.00
C LEU A 99 5.94 -9.62 13.41
N SER A 100 4.94 -9.81 14.27
CA SER A 100 3.52 -9.79 13.93
C SER A 100 2.87 -8.41 14.13
N SER A 101 3.61 -7.38 14.50
CA SER A 101 3.08 -6.01 14.59
C SER A 101 3.45 -5.21 13.35
N ARG A 102 2.57 -4.30 12.94
CA ARG A 102 2.82 -3.31 11.87
C ARG A 102 2.48 -1.94 12.41
N GLU A 103 3.32 -0.97 12.07
CA GLU A 103 3.11 0.42 12.45
C GLU A 103 3.34 1.35 11.26
N TYR A 104 2.53 2.41 11.23
CA TYR A 104 2.51 3.39 10.16
C TYR A 104 2.52 4.80 10.72
N LEU A 105 3.27 5.69 10.09
CA LEU A 105 3.07 7.13 10.20
C LEU A 105 2.26 7.58 8.98
N VAL A 106 1.07 8.09 9.25
CA VAL A 106 0.16 8.52 8.19
C VAL A 106 -0.07 10.03 8.24
N SER A 107 -0.12 10.63 7.06
CA SER A 107 -0.46 12.04 6.86
C SER A 107 -1.36 12.18 5.64
N GLY A 108 -2.14 13.25 5.58
CA GLY A 108 -3.00 13.52 4.45
C GLY A 108 -3.93 14.69 4.74
N THR A 109 -4.33 15.39 3.69
CA THR A 109 -5.34 16.43 3.76
C THR A 109 -6.61 15.95 3.04
N PHE A 110 -7.70 15.90 3.78
CA PHE A 110 -9.02 15.49 3.33
C PHE A 110 -9.90 16.72 3.17
N LEU A 111 -10.62 16.77 2.06
CA LEU A 111 -11.40 17.92 1.62
C LEU A 111 -12.83 17.47 1.39
N GLY A 112 -13.78 18.22 1.94
CA GLY A 112 -15.20 18.11 1.64
C GLY A 112 -15.69 19.43 1.05
N ALA A 113 -16.53 19.35 0.03
CA ALA A 113 -17.19 20.51 -0.57
C ALA A 113 -18.65 20.18 -0.88
N ILE A 114 -19.51 21.16 -0.67
CA ILE A 114 -20.94 21.13 -0.97
C ILE A 114 -21.22 22.35 -1.85
N GLN A 115 -21.62 22.12 -3.08
CA GLN A 115 -21.81 23.13 -4.11
C GLN A 115 -23.21 23.07 -4.72
N GLY A 116 -23.57 24.10 -5.47
CA GLY A 116 -24.84 24.19 -6.18
C GLY A 116 -25.87 25.01 -5.40
N SER A 117 -27.12 24.92 -5.84
CA SER A 117 -28.26 25.61 -5.26
C SER A 117 -29.36 24.58 -5.04
N GLY A 118 -29.29 23.86 -3.92
CA GLY A 118 -30.30 22.87 -3.59
C GLY A 118 -31.65 23.52 -3.24
N THR A 119 -32.73 22.75 -3.35
CA THR A 119 -34.09 23.21 -3.04
C THR A 119 -34.36 23.30 -1.53
N THR A 120 -33.53 22.65 -0.72
CA THR A 120 -33.61 22.63 0.76
C THR A 120 -32.37 23.26 1.37
N LYS A 121 -32.54 23.88 2.55
CA LYS A 121 -31.46 24.53 3.28
C LYS A 121 -30.57 23.47 3.95
N LEU A 122 -29.26 23.61 3.78
CA LEU A 122 -28.27 22.83 4.54
C LEU A 122 -28.26 23.25 6.01
N THR A 123 -28.30 22.28 6.90
CA THR A 123 -28.26 22.51 8.36
C THR A 123 -26.84 22.37 8.88
N ASP A 124 -26.18 21.28 8.50
CA ASP A 124 -24.86 20.88 8.98
C ASP A 124 -24.20 19.93 7.98
N GLY A 125 -22.88 19.87 8.03
CA GLY A 125 -22.07 18.89 7.33
C GLY A 125 -21.12 18.22 8.30
N VAL A 126 -20.73 16.99 8.00
CA VAL A 126 -19.73 16.26 8.77
C VAL A 126 -18.69 15.68 7.83
N LEU A 127 -17.42 16.02 8.08
CA LEU A 127 -16.27 15.41 7.41
C LEU A 127 -15.56 14.49 8.39
N GLU A 128 -15.61 13.19 8.13
CA GLU A 128 -14.83 12.17 8.83
C GLU A 128 -13.66 11.74 7.95
N ALA A 129 -12.48 11.57 8.55
CA ALA A 129 -11.31 11.05 7.85
C ALA A 129 -10.60 10.02 8.72
N GLY A 130 -10.08 8.98 8.06
CA GLY A 130 -9.37 7.91 8.74
C GLY A 130 -8.68 6.95 7.78
N TYR A 131 -8.34 5.78 8.31
CA TYR A 131 -7.63 4.75 7.57
C TYR A 131 -8.29 3.40 7.80
N GLN A 132 -8.23 2.56 6.78
CA GLN A 132 -8.58 1.16 6.87
C GLN A 132 -7.31 0.34 6.79
N ILE A 133 -7.15 -0.59 7.72
CA ILE A 133 -6.01 -1.50 7.74
C ILE A 133 -6.53 -2.93 7.69
N GLY A 134 -6.02 -3.68 6.73
CA GLY A 134 -6.26 -5.11 6.59
C GLY A 134 -4.98 -5.90 6.81
N CYS A 135 -5.11 -7.01 7.51
CA CYS A 135 -4.09 -8.05 7.54
C CYS A 135 -4.54 -9.20 6.65
N GLY A 136 -3.66 -9.74 5.80
CA GLY A 136 -4.02 -10.92 5.02
C GLY A 136 -4.28 -12.14 5.92
N ILE A 137 -3.45 -12.27 6.96
CA ILE A 137 -3.53 -13.35 7.94
C ILE A 137 -3.39 -12.74 9.33
N SER A 138 -4.29 -13.11 10.23
CA SER A 138 -4.16 -12.78 11.64
C SER A 138 -3.71 -14.01 12.43
N ALA A 139 -2.64 -13.87 13.22
CA ALA A 139 -2.30 -14.89 14.21
C ALA A 139 -3.23 -14.74 15.41
N ALA A 140 -3.94 -15.81 15.73
CA ALA A 140 -4.55 -15.97 17.04
C ALA A 140 -3.52 -16.58 18.01
N GLU A 141 -4.02 -17.03 19.17
CA GLU A 141 -3.22 -17.68 20.20
C GLU A 141 -2.37 -18.84 19.64
N VAL A 142 -1.14 -18.93 20.15
CA VAL A 142 -0.25 -20.04 19.88
C VAL A 142 -0.54 -21.12 20.91
N ASP A 143 -1.08 -22.24 20.47
CA ASP A 143 -1.24 -23.43 21.31
C ASP A 143 0.12 -24.11 21.44
N LEU A 144 0.65 -24.11 22.66
CA LEU A 144 1.88 -24.80 23.03
C LEU A 144 1.50 -26.05 23.84
N ARG A 145 1.59 -27.22 23.20
CA ARG A 145 1.35 -28.51 23.85
C ARG A 145 2.67 -29.15 24.20
N PHE A 146 2.95 -29.26 25.48
CA PHE A 146 4.04 -30.07 26.00
C PHE A 146 3.46 -31.31 26.65
N GLY A 147 4.05 -32.46 26.37
CA GLY A 147 3.58 -33.71 26.94
C GLY A 147 4.64 -34.79 26.86
N GLY A 148 4.49 -35.81 27.68
CA GLY A 148 5.34 -36.97 27.66
C GLY A 148 4.60 -38.16 28.23
N GLY A 149 4.93 -39.34 27.72
CA GLY A 149 4.38 -40.61 28.17
C GLY A 149 5.48 -41.43 28.83
N ILE A 150 5.12 -42.16 29.87
CA ILE A 150 5.93 -43.25 30.40
C ILE A 150 5.17 -44.53 30.04
N THR A 151 5.79 -45.42 29.29
CA THR A 151 5.16 -46.66 28.84
C THR A 151 6.01 -47.86 29.26
N PRO A 152 5.46 -48.77 30.08
CA PRO A 152 6.14 -50.03 30.39
C PRO A 152 6.28 -50.85 29.10
N GLN A 153 7.46 -51.40 28.87
CA GLN A 153 7.77 -52.21 27.69
C GLN A 153 8.68 -53.37 28.03
N ILE A 154 8.61 -54.45 27.25
CA ILE A 154 9.55 -55.56 27.35
C ILE A 154 10.69 -55.30 26.38
N SER A 155 11.92 -55.28 26.88
CA SER A 155 13.10 -55.10 26.03
C SER A 155 13.28 -56.30 25.08
N PRO A 156 14.09 -56.18 24.02
CA PRO A 156 14.41 -57.30 23.13
C PRO A 156 15.01 -58.53 23.84
N ALA A 157 15.55 -58.35 25.05
CA ALA A 157 16.08 -59.43 25.89
C ALA A 157 15.01 -60.08 26.81
N GLY A 158 13.73 -59.71 26.69
CA GLY A 158 12.63 -60.29 27.47
C GLY A 158 12.48 -59.74 28.89
N VAL A 159 13.30 -58.76 29.31
CA VAL A 159 13.20 -58.13 30.64
C VAL A 159 12.29 -56.90 30.63
N PRO A 160 11.45 -56.71 31.67
CA PRO A 160 10.66 -55.50 31.86
C PRO A 160 11.53 -54.25 31.89
N SER A 161 11.08 -53.20 31.20
CA SER A 161 11.76 -51.92 31.10
C SER A 161 10.73 -50.79 31.00
N ILE A 162 11.17 -49.56 31.19
CA ILE A 162 10.32 -48.37 31.10
C ILE A 162 10.86 -47.51 29.96
N GLY A 163 10.02 -47.22 28.98
CA GLY A 163 10.32 -46.21 27.96
C GLY A 163 9.65 -44.90 28.30
N GLY A 164 10.36 -43.81 28.06
CA GLY A 164 9.80 -42.47 28.09
C GLY A 164 9.76 -41.90 26.68
N ASN A 165 8.68 -41.19 26.35
CA ASN A 165 8.65 -40.31 25.19
C ASN A 165 8.28 -38.90 25.66
N VAL A 166 8.84 -37.91 24.99
CA VAL A 166 8.51 -36.50 25.20
C VAL A 166 8.17 -35.90 23.85
N PHE A 167 7.17 -35.05 23.81
CA PHE A 167 6.83 -34.26 22.65
C PHE A 167 6.54 -32.82 23.06
N ALA A 168 6.91 -31.90 22.18
CA ALA A 168 6.52 -30.51 22.23
C ALA A 168 5.92 -30.17 20.87
N GLN A 169 4.76 -29.55 20.88
CA GLN A 169 4.06 -29.18 19.66
C GLN A 169 3.58 -27.74 19.74
N VAL A 170 3.95 -26.95 18.75
CA VAL A 170 3.52 -25.57 18.57
C VAL A 170 2.49 -25.55 17.45
N ARG A 171 1.26 -25.13 17.73
CA ARG A 171 0.20 -24.94 16.74
C ARG A 171 -0.24 -23.48 16.75
N PRO A 172 0.25 -22.66 15.81
CA PRO A 172 -0.30 -21.32 15.63
C PRO A 172 -1.71 -21.45 15.03
N THR A 173 -2.69 -20.87 15.70
CA THR A 173 -4.04 -20.78 15.12
C THR A 173 -4.09 -19.55 14.22
N LEU A 174 -4.24 -19.75 12.91
CA LEU A 174 -4.36 -18.65 11.94
C LEU A 174 -5.82 -18.41 11.57
N LYS A 175 -6.23 -17.14 11.54
CA LYS A 175 -7.56 -16.73 11.06
C LYS A 175 -7.40 -15.84 9.83
N PRO A 176 -8.32 -15.90 8.85
CA PRO A 176 -8.41 -14.89 7.80
C PRO A 176 -8.42 -13.51 8.44
N GLY A 177 -7.54 -12.61 8.02
CA GLY A 177 -7.52 -11.29 8.63
C GLY A 177 -8.71 -10.44 8.18
N THR A 178 -9.09 -9.49 9.02
CA THR A 178 -10.20 -8.56 8.79
C THR A 178 -9.68 -7.16 8.48
N ALA A 179 -10.47 -6.37 7.74
CA ALA A 179 -10.22 -4.94 7.59
C ALA A 179 -10.81 -4.21 8.81
N THR A 180 -9.98 -3.43 9.50
CA THR A 180 -10.39 -2.59 10.61
C THR A 180 -10.38 -1.12 10.19
N ILE A 181 -11.44 -0.40 10.55
CA ILE A 181 -11.58 1.03 10.31
C ILE A 181 -11.03 1.77 11.53
N ILE A 182 -10.13 2.72 11.29
CA ILE A 182 -9.48 3.55 12.30
C ILE A 182 -9.91 4.99 12.03
N PRO A 183 -11.00 5.46 12.67
CA PRO A 183 -11.43 6.84 12.55
C PRO A 183 -10.43 7.73 13.27
N VAL A 184 -9.80 8.65 12.55
CA VAL A 184 -8.80 9.56 13.14
C VAL A 184 -9.48 10.82 13.64
N THR A 185 -10.44 11.35 12.88
CA THR A 185 -11.12 12.59 13.23
C THR A 185 -12.45 12.71 12.52
N LYS A 186 -13.35 13.45 13.17
CA LYS A 186 -14.70 13.75 12.70
C LYS A 186 -14.99 15.19 13.06
N MET A 187 -15.27 16.01 12.06
CA MET A 187 -15.49 17.44 12.20
C MET A 187 -16.85 17.82 11.64
N ALA A 188 -17.69 18.47 12.46
CA ALA A 188 -18.91 19.12 11.99
C ALA A 188 -18.58 20.52 11.45
N PHE A 189 -19.31 20.98 10.43
CA PHE A 189 -19.15 22.30 9.82
C PHE A 189 -20.49 22.82 9.27
N GLU A 190 -20.67 24.13 9.23
CA GLU A 190 -21.89 24.80 8.74
C GLU A 190 -21.68 25.51 7.38
N GLY A 191 -20.47 25.39 6.82
CA GLY A 191 -20.07 26.02 5.55
C GLY A 191 -20.27 25.13 4.31
N ASP A 192 -19.82 25.63 3.17
CA ASP A 192 -19.78 24.91 1.89
C ASP A 192 -18.55 24.03 1.73
N THR A 193 -17.52 24.26 2.55
CA THR A 193 -16.23 23.57 2.45
C THR A 193 -15.71 23.19 3.83
N ALA A 194 -15.05 22.03 3.88
CA ALA A 194 -14.42 21.50 5.06
C ALA A 194 -13.05 20.94 4.70
N ARG A 195 -12.08 21.12 5.61
CA ARG A 195 -10.75 20.56 5.47
C ARG A 195 -10.32 19.96 6.80
N VAL A 196 -9.79 18.75 6.71
CA VAL A 196 -9.12 18.06 7.80
C VAL A 196 -7.72 17.70 7.34
N SER A 197 -6.71 18.02 8.16
CA SER A 197 -5.33 17.60 7.90
C SER A 197 -4.85 16.71 9.03
N ILE A 198 -4.40 15.51 8.68
CA ILE A 198 -3.77 14.55 9.57
C ILE A 198 -2.27 14.63 9.31
N THR A 199 -1.46 14.79 10.36
CA THR A 199 0.00 14.91 10.24
C THR A 199 0.66 13.93 11.19
N ALA A 200 1.53 13.07 10.64
CA ALA A 200 2.34 12.10 11.36
C ALA A 200 1.56 11.29 12.42
N PHE A 201 0.31 10.94 12.13
CA PHE A 201 -0.51 10.14 13.04
C PHE A 201 0.01 8.70 13.05
N ARG A 202 0.25 8.14 14.24
CA ARG A 202 0.82 6.80 14.36
C ARG A 202 -0.29 5.76 14.50
N ILE A 203 -0.34 4.84 13.56
CA ILE A 203 -1.28 3.72 13.58
C ILE A 203 -0.54 2.43 13.85
N LYS A 204 -1.10 1.59 14.72
CA LYS A 204 -0.56 0.29 15.09
C LYS A 204 -1.61 -0.80 14.86
N ILE A 205 -1.16 -1.93 14.33
CA ILE A 205 -1.93 -3.18 14.31
C ILE A 205 -1.05 -4.33 14.79
N ASP A 206 -1.59 -5.14 15.70
CA ASP A 206 -0.95 -6.33 16.23
C ASP A 206 -1.47 -7.59 15.56
N SER A 207 -0.75 -8.69 15.74
CA SER A 207 -1.14 -10.02 15.26
C SER A 207 -1.32 -10.13 13.74
N CYS A 208 -0.71 -9.21 12.98
CA CYS A 208 -0.66 -9.19 11.53
C CYS A 208 0.50 -10.06 11.01
N VAL A 209 0.19 -11.26 10.54
CA VAL A 209 1.20 -12.17 9.98
C VAL A 209 1.26 -12.00 8.47
N GLY A 210 2.46 -11.71 7.97
CA GLY A 210 2.71 -11.53 6.54
C GLY A 210 2.43 -10.10 6.07
N GLN A 211 1.79 -9.97 4.92
CA GLN A 211 1.53 -8.69 4.28
C GLN A 211 0.35 -7.96 4.90
N SER A 212 0.51 -6.66 5.05
CA SER A 212 -0.52 -5.72 5.51
C SER A 212 -0.93 -4.77 4.40
N PHE A 213 -2.16 -4.30 4.48
CA PHE A 213 -2.76 -3.38 3.53
C PHE A 213 -3.29 -2.18 4.28
N ILE A 214 -3.00 -0.98 3.80
CA ILE A 214 -3.53 0.26 4.36
C ILE A 214 -4.09 1.12 3.22
N ARG A 215 -5.22 1.77 3.49
CA ARG A 215 -5.79 2.80 2.62
C ARG A 215 -6.45 3.88 3.46
N SER A 216 -6.43 5.11 2.98
CA SER A 216 -7.20 6.19 3.58
C SER A 216 -8.66 6.12 3.18
N TYR A 217 -9.51 6.75 3.97
CA TYR A 217 -10.88 7.03 3.61
C TYR A 217 -11.30 8.41 4.14
N ALA A 218 -12.25 9.03 3.47
CA ALA A 218 -12.99 10.15 4.02
C ALA A 218 -14.46 10.02 3.71
N ILE A 219 -15.31 10.36 4.68
CA ILE A 219 -16.76 10.35 4.55
C ILE A 219 -17.23 11.78 4.73
N LEU A 220 -17.94 12.29 3.72
CA LEU A 220 -18.63 13.55 3.77
C LEU A 220 -20.13 13.26 3.90
N THR A 221 -20.71 13.75 5.00
CA THR A 221 -22.16 13.78 5.21
C THR A 221 -22.64 15.21 5.08
N SER A 222 -23.70 15.41 4.32
CA SER A 222 -24.46 16.65 4.23
C SER A 222 -25.85 16.42 4.80
N SER A 223 -26.31 17.32 5.65
CA SER A 223 -27.61 17.23 6.30
C SER A 223 -28.50 18.40 5.88
N THR A 224 -29.78 18.12 5.76
CA THR A 224 -30.86 19.10 5.73
C THR A 224 -31.80 18.82 6.90
N GLU A 225 -32.92 19.53 6.99
CA GLU A 225 -33.94 19.30 8.03
C GLU A 225 -34.46 17.84 8.04
N ASP A 226 -34.65 17.24 6.85
CA ASP A 226 -35.30 15.93 6.71
C ASP A 226 -34.43 14.88 5.98
N THR A 227 -33.24 15.25 5.47
CA THR A 227 -32.40 14.36 4.67
C THR A 227 -30.94 14.35 5.12
N GLN A 228 -30.28 13.21 4.89
CA GLN A 228 -28.83 13.08 5.00
C GLN A 228 -28.28 12.37 3.78
N ASP A 229 -27.31 13.01 3.13
CA ASP A 229 -26.60 12.47 1.98
C ASP A 229 -25.16 12.18 2.38
N VAL A 230 -24.69 10.98 2.05
CA VAL A 230 -23.37 10.48 2.46
C VAL A 230 -22.59 10.06 1.24
N ILE A 231 -21.38 10.60 1.09
CA ILE A 231 -20.42 10.17 0.07
C ILE A 231 -19.07 9.85 0.69
N THR A 232 -18.38 8.87 0.10
CA THR A 232 -17.09 8.38 0.58
C THR A 232 -16.02 8.53 -0.50
N TYR A 233 -14.85 9.03 -0.10
CA TYR A 233 -13.58 8.91 -0.81
C TYR A 233 -12.83 7.69 -0.31
N MET A 234 -12.27 6.90 -1.23
CA MET A 234 -11.44 5.74 -0.93
C MET A 234 -10.08 5.91 -1.59
N GLY A 235 -9.02 6.05 -0.78
CA GLY A 235 -7.66 6.19 -1.28
C GLY A 235 -7.10 4.91 -1.89
N VAL A 236 -5.94 5.05 -2.55
CA VAL A 236 -5.20 3.90 -3.10
C VAL A 236 -4.74 2.98 -1.98
N THR A 237 -4.96 1.69 -2.15
CA THR A 237 -4.48 0.67 -1.21
C THR A 237 -2.98 0.44 -1.40
N LYS A 238 -2.22 0.62 -0.33
CA LYS A 238 -0.80 0.29 -0.28
C LYS A 238 -0.59 -1.04 0.43
N ALA A 239 0.21 -1.89 -0.21
CA ALA A 239 0.72 -3.14 0.35
C ALA A 239 2.08 -2.90 1.02
N VAL A 240 2.27 -3.49 2.21
CA VAL A 240 3.49 -3.37 3.01
C VAL A 240 3.83 -4.70 3.66
#